data_AF-F3GMJ9-F1
#
_entry.id   AF-F3GMJ9-F1
#
_cell.length_a   1.000
_cell.length_b   1.000
_cell.length_c   1.000
_cell.angle_alpha   90.00
_cell.angle_beta   90.00
_cell.angle_gamma   90.00
#
_symmetry.space_group_name_H-M   'P 1'
#
loop_
_entity.id
_entity.type
_entity.pdbx_description
1 polymer ?
#
loop_
_entity_poly.entity_id
_entity_poly.type
_entity_poly.pdbx_seq_one_letter_code
_entity_poly.pdbx_strand_id
1 'polypeptide(L)'
;TASGGAVLKAVRVPSSAVIPAHRAFDEPTAHGPISQIIQAAVDTGIAHGAFEETLKHARLARPWIDSKQDFGWQDPFSIAAIGDLQWRLHGTDAILAKAGQAIDHALAEPSE
;
A
#
# COMPACT_ATOMS: atom_id res chain seq x y z
N THR A 1 -12.40 2.17 -8.64
CA THR A 1 -12.80 1.23 -7.58
C THR A 1 -14.31 0.96 -7.53
N ALA A 2 -15.17 1.76 -8.18
CA ALA A 2 -16.64 1.59 -8.12
C ALA A 2 -17.22 1.64 -6.68
N SER A 3 -16.64 2.46 -5.80
CA SER A 3 -17.00 2.62 -4.38
C SER A 3 -18.26 3.49 -4.14
N GLY A 4 -19.24 3.43 -5.05
CA GLY A 4 -20.51 4.16 -4.93
C GLY A 4 -21.53 3.42 -4.06
N GLY A 5 -22.73 3.98 -3.94
CA GLY A 5 -23.83 3.32 -3.24
C GLY A 5 -24.45 2.16 -4.05
N ALA A 6 -25.03 1.18 -3.36
CA ALA A 6 -25.83 0.11 -3.95
C ALA A 6 -27.22 0.08 -3.32
N VAL A 7 -28.28 0.00 -4.15
CA VAL A 7 -29.67 -0.12 -3.69
C VAL A 7 -30.17 -1.53 -3.92
N LEU A 8 -30.50 -2.24 -2.85
CA LEU A 8 -31.09 -3.58 -2.89
C LEU A 8 -32.60 -3.47 -2.67
N LYS A 9 -33.40 -3.79 -3.70
CA LYS A 9 -34.87 -3.78 -3.61
C LYS A 9 -35.45 -5.16 -3.89
N ALA A 10 -35.96 -5.81 -2.85
CA ALA A 10 -36.57 -7.15 -2.92
C ALA A 10 -35.68 -8.19 -3.65
N VAL A 11 -34.37 -8.10 -3.46
CA VAL A 11 -33.40 -9.02 -4.05
C VAL A 11 -33.55 -10.39 -3.40
N ARG A 12 -33.78 -11.42 -4.21
CA ARG A 12 -33.83 -12.81 -3.73
C ARG A 12 -32.41 -13.35 -3.63
N VAL A 13 -32.06 -13.90 -2.47
CA VAL A 13 -30.77 -14.55 -2.22
C VAL A 13 -31.02 -16.04 -1.98
N PRO A 14 -30.39 -16.96 -2.74
CA PRO A 14 -30.50 -18.38 -2.48
C PRO A 14 -29.80 -18.73 -1.15
N SER A 15 -30.30 -19.74 -0.45
CA SER A 15 -29.70 -20.18 0.82
C SER A 15 -28.22 -20.58 0.68
N SER A 16 -27.82 -21.09 -0.48
CA SER A 16 -26.41 -21.42 -0.79
C SER A 16 -25.47 -20.21 -0.85
N ALA A 17 -25.99 -18.99 -0.98
CA ALA A 17 -25.20 -17.75 -0.98
C ALA A 17 -25.20 -17.04 0.39
N VAL A 18 -25.83 -17.63 1.40
CA VAL A 18 -25.82 -17.08 2.77
C VAL A 18 -24.55 -17.53 3.47
N ILE A 19 -23.72 -16.56 3.85
CA ILE A 19 -22.50 -16.80 4.64
C ILE A 19 -22.69 -16.28 6.08
N PRO A 20 -22.14 -16.96 7.11
CA PRO A 20 -22.30 -16.57 8.51
C PRO A 20 -21.36 -15.40 8.88
N ALA A 21 -21.49 -14.25 8.21
CA ALA A 21 -20.57 -13.11 8.33
C ALA A 21 -20.35 -12.58 9.76
N HIS A 22 -21.35 -12.72 10.66
CA HIS A 22 -21.24 -12.34 12.08
C HIS A 22 -20.04 -12.95 12.81
N ARG A 23 -19.60 -14.17 12.44
CA ARG A 23 -18.45 -14.83 13.07
C ARG A 23 -17.14 -14.05 12.93
N ALA A 24 -17.02 -13.22 11.90
CA ALA A 24 -15.87 -12.35 11.74
C ALA A 24 -15.78 -11.25 12.82
N PHE A 25 -16.86 -11.00 13.57
CA PHE A 25 -16.95 -10.00 14.62
C PHE A 25 -17.06 -10.63 16.02
N ASP A 26 -17.68 -11.80 16.11
CA ASP A 26 -17.93 -12.47 17.39
C ASP A 26 -16.70 -13.24 17.91
N GLU A 27 -15.73 -13.56 17.04
CA GLU A 27 -14.55 -14.35 17.35
C GLU A 27 -13.27 -13.64 16.86
N PRO A 28 -12.11 -13.81 17.52
CA PRO A 28 -10.83 -13.38 16.98
C PRO A 28 -10.55 -14.03 15.62
N THR A 29 -10.27 -13.21 14.59
CA THR A 29 -9.96 -13.70 13.25
C THR A 29 -8.85 -12.87 12.59
N ALA A 30 -8.14 -13.48 11.62
CA ALA A 30 -7.17 -12.77 10.79
C ALA A 30 -7.82 -11.90 9.69
N HIS A 31 -9.16 -11.84 9.58
CA HIS A 31 -9.85 -11.12 8.50
C HIS A 31 -9.50 -9.62 8.45
N GLY A 32 -9.44 -8.97 9.61
CA GLY A 32 -9.05 -7.57 9.73
C GLY A 32 -7.62 -7.32 9.21
N PRO A 33 -6.60 -7.99 9.78
CA PRO A 33 -5.23 -7.93 9.29
C PRO A 33 -5.09 -8.23 7.79
N ILE A 34 -5.78 -9.25 7.26
CA ILE A 34 -5.79 -9.57 5.83
C ILE A 34 -6.31 -8.39 5.01
N SER A 35 -7.42 -7.77 5.42
CA SER A 35 -7.93 -6.59 4.73
C SER A 35 -6.97 -5.41 4.80
N GLN A 36 -6.20 -5.25 5.87
CA GLN A 36 -5.28 -4.12 6.02
C GLN A 36 -3.99 -4.31 5.21
N ILE A 37 -3.44 -5.53 5.16
CA ILE A 37 -2.22 -5.78 4.38
C ILE A 37 -2.46 -5.64 2.87
N ILE A 38 -3.64 -6.01 2.37
CA ILE A 38 -3.98 -5.79 0.95
C ILE A 38 -3.92 -4.29 0.62
N GLN A 39 -4.45 -3.44 1.49
CA GLN A 39 -4.52 -2.00 1.29
C GLN A 39 -3.12 -1.39 1.37
N ALA A 40 -2.34 -1.79 2.38
CA ALA A 40 -0.94 -1.38 2.49
C ALA A 40 -0.11 -1.83 1.28
N ALA A 41 -0.34 -3.02 0.73
CA ALA A 41 0.34 -3.50 -0.48
C ALA A 41 -0.04 -2.70 -1.73
N VAL A 42 -1.31 -2.30 -1.86
CA VAL A 42 -1.77 -1.40 -2.94
C VAL A 42 -1.05 -0.05 -2.83
N ASP A 43 -1.00 0.53 -1.63
CA ASP A 43 -0.33 1.82 -1.40
C ASP A 43 1.18 1.74 -1.65
N THR A 44 1.84 0.65 -1.23
CA THR A 44 3.26 0.41 -1.55
C THR A 44 3.49 0.27 -3.06
N GLY A 45 2.61 -0.43 -3.78
CA GLY A 45 2.69 -0.53 -5.25
C GLY A 45 2.55 0.83 -5.94
N ILE A 46 1.63 1.67 -5.46
CA ILE A 46 1.49 3.06 -5.93
C ILE A 46 2.77 3.86 -5.64
N ALA A 47 3.35 3.70 -4.44
CA ALA A 47 4.57 4.37 -4.05
C ALA A 47 5.76 3.97 -4.94
N HIS A 48 5.91 2.69 -5.29
CA HIS A 48 6.92 2.22 -6.26
C HIS A 48 6.75 2.91 -7.61
N GLY A 49 5.54 2.88 -8.19
CA GLY A 49 5.28 3.52 -9.48
C GLY A 49 5.52 5.03 -9.47
N ALA A 50 5.08 5.72 -8.41
CA ALA A 50 5.32 7.16 -8.25
C ALA A 50 6.81 7.49 -8.07
N PHE A 51 7.55 6.65 -7.35
CA PHE A 51 8.99 6.83 -7.15
C PHE A 51 9.77 6.64 -8.44
N GLU A 52 9.47 5.61 -9.24
CA GLU A 52 10.08 5.40 -10.55
C GLU A 52 9.87 6.60 -11.49
N GLU A 53 8.64 7.14 -11.54
CA GLU A 53 8.34 8.33 -12.33
C GLU A 53 9.06 9.58 -11.79
N THR A 54 9.21 9.70 -10.47
CA THR A 54 9.97 10.77 -9.82
C THR A 54 11.43 10.74 -10.28
N LEU A 55 12.07 9.56 -10.33
CA LEU A 55 13.45 9.43 -10.79
C LEU A 55 13.62 9.84 -12.26
N LYS A 56 12.69 9.45 -13.13
CA LYS A 56 12.69 9.85 -14.55
C LYS A 56 12.57 11.38 -14.69
N HIS A 57 11.64 12.00 -13.96
CA HIS A 57 11.42 13.44 -14.02
C HIS A 57 12.57 14.24 -13.38
N ALA A 58 13.19 13.73 -12.31
CA ALA A 58 14.35 14.36 -11.70
C ALA A 58 15.52 14.47 -12.70
N ARG A 59 15.70 13.46 -13.56
CA ARG A 59 16.67 13.48 -14.67
C ARG A 59 16.35 14.45 -15.81
N LEU A 60 15.17 15.07 -15.79
CA LEU A 60 14.78 16.09 -16.77
C LEU A 60 14.68 17.49 -16.14
N ALA A 61 14.89 17.59 -14.81
CA ALA A 61 14.74 18.84 -14.09
C ALA A 61 15.82 19.85 -14.49
N ARG A 62 15.40 21.12 -14.62
CA ARG A 62 16.32 22.25 -14.80
C ARG A 62 17.00 22.60 -13.47
N PRO A 63 18.25 23.07 -13.49
CA PRO A 63 18.91 23.56 -12.29
C PRO A 63 18.20 24.80 -11.75
N TRP A 64 18.28 24.99 -10.42
CA TRP A 64 17.91 26.26 -9.80
C TRP A 64 18.79 27.38 -10.32
N ILE A 65 18.20 28.54 -10.60
CA ILE A 65 18.85 29.62 -11.36
C ILE A 65 20.18 30.08 -10.76
N ASP A 66 20.31 30.05 -9.43
CA ASP A 66 21.49 30.53 -8.71
C ASP A 66 22.40 29.39 -8.20
N SER A 67 22.10 28.12 -8.49
CA SER A 67 22.87 26.98 -7.94
C SER A 67 24.24 26.79 -8.60
N LYS A 68 24.48 27.44 -9.76
CA LYS A 68 25.67 27.25 -10.61
C LYS A 68 25.88 25.79 -11.06
N GLN A 69 24.82 24.99 -11.06
CA GLN A 69 24.85 23.61 -11.54
C GLN A 69 24.42 23.55 -13.00
N ASP A 70 24.94 22.56 -13.73
CA ASP A 70 24.59 22.34 -15.13
C ASP A 70 23.20 21.68 -15.27
N PHE A 71 22.80 20.89 -14.26
CA PHE A 71 21.59 20.08 -14.29
C PHE A 71 20.84 20.07 -12.96
N GLY A 72 19.51 19.95 -13.01
CA GLY A 72 18.67 19.96 -11.80
C GLY A 72 18.88 18.75 -10.88
N TRP A 73 19.23 17.59 -11.41
CA TRP A 73 19.51 16.39 -10.61
C TRP A 73 20.81 16.45 -9.81
N GLN A 74 21.60 17.51 -9.93
CA GLN A 74 22.78 17.76 -9.09
C GLN A 74 22.41 18.48 -7.79
N ASP A 75 21.16 18.91 -7.62
CA ASP A 75 20.70 19.62 -6.44
C ASP A 75 20.79 18.72 -5.19
N PRO A 76 21.61 19.08 -4.19
CA PRO A 76 21.86 18.20 -3.04
C PRO A 76 20.61 17.99 -2.17
N PHE A 77 19.67 18.94 -2.17
CA PHE A 77 18.42 18.81 -1.42
C PHE A 77 17.49 17.78 -2.06
N SER A 78 17.38 17.82 -3.39
CA SER A 78 16.62 16.84 -4.17
C SER A 78 17.21 15.44 -4.04
N ILE A 79 18.54 15.31 -4.09
CA ILE A 79 19.23 14.03 -3.85
C ILE A 79 18.90 13.50 -2.46
N ALA A 80 18.99 14.34 -1.42
CA ALA A 80 18.69 13.93 -0.05
C ALA A 80 17.22 13.51 0.12
N ALA A 81 16.28 14.27 -0.45
CA ALA A 81 14.84 13.96 -0.38
C ALA A 81 14.49 12.65 -1.11
N ILE A 82 15.03 12.44 -2.31
CA ILE A 82 14.84 11.19 -3.07
C ILE A 82 15.47 10.01 -2.32
N GLY A 83 16.64 10.20 -1.71
CA GLY A 83 17.28 9.17 -0.89
C GLY A 83 16.45 8.75 0.32
N ASP A 84 15.85 9.71 1.05
CA ASP A 84 14.94 9.41 2.16
C ASP A 84 13.69 8.65 1.69
N LEU A 85 13.11 9.05 0.56
CA LEU A 85 11.97 8.35 -0.05
C LEU A 85 12.33 6.89 -0.41
N GLN A 86 13.50 6.67 -1.02
CA GLN A 86 13.95 5.32 -1.37
C GLN A 86 14.11 4.44 -0.14
N TRP A 87 14.72 4.98 0.92
CA TRP A 87 14.89 4.25 2.18
C TRP A 87 13.54 3.84 2.78
N ARG A 88 12.56 4.76 2.81
CA ARG A 88 11.21 4.47 3.29
C ARG A 88 10.52 3.41 2.45
N LEU A 89 10.64 3.49 1.11
CA LEU A 89 10.04 2.52 0.19
C LEU A 89 10.56 1.09 0.46
N HIS A 90 11.87 0.93 0.60
CA HIS A 90 12.47 -0.35 1.04
C HIS A 90 11.95 -0.81 2.40
N GLY A 91 11.76 0.12 3.34
CA GLY A 91 11.15 -0.15 4.63
C GLY A 91 9.72 -0.69 4.49
N THR A 92 8.92 -0.14 3.58
CA THR A 92 7.55 -0.64 3.35
C THR A 92 7.54 -2.08 2.82
N ASP A 93 8.43 -2.43 1.89
CA ASP A 93 8.53 -3.79 1.35
C ASP A 93 8.87 -4.80 2.46
N ALA A 94 9.85 -4.46 3.31
CA ALA A 94 10.28 -5.32 4.40
C ALA A 94 9.18 -5.51 5.46
N ILE A 95 8.47 -4.44 5.82
CA ILE A 95 7.36 -4.49 6.78
C ILE A 95 6.20 -5.30 6.21
N LEU A 96 5.86 -5.13 4.93
CA LEU A 96 4.81 -5.92 4.26
C LEU A 96 5.15 -7.41 4.25
N ALA A 97 6.38 -7.78 3.89
CA ALA A 97 6.80 -9.19 3.90
C ALA A 97 6.67 -9.81 5.30
N LYS A 98 7.10 -9.08 6.33
CA LYS A 98 6.96 -9.53 7.74
C LYS A 98 5.51 -9.63 8.18
N ALA A 99 4.68 -8.66 7.81
CA ALA A 99 3.25 -8.67 8.13
C ALA A 99 2.53 -9.85 7.46
N GLY A 100 2.89 -10.18 6.22
CA GLY A 100 2.37 -11.35 5.50
C GLY A 100 2.65 -12.65 6.26
N GLN A 101 3.90 -12.85 6.68
CA GLN A 101 4.29 -14.02 7.48
C GLN A 101 3.52 -14.10 8.82
N ALA A 102 3.31 -12.96 9.49
CA ALA A 102 2.55 -12.93 10.73
C ALA A 102 1.07 -13.29 10.52
N ILE A 103 0.47 -12.85 9.41
CA ILE A 103 -0.91 -13.19 9.04
C ILE A 103 -1.02 -14.67 8.68
N ASP A 104 -0.06 -15.22 7.92
CA ASP A 104 -0.03 -16.65 7.59
C ASP A 104 0.04 -17.51 8.85
N HIS A 105 0.87 -17.10 9.83
CA HIS A 105 0.94 -17.78 11.11
C HIS A 105 -0.38 -17.69 11.89
N ALA A 106 -1.00 -16.51 11.97
CA ALA A 106 -2.29 -16.34 12.64
C ALA A 106 -3.43 -17.15 12.00
N LEU A 107 -3.36 -17.40 10.69
CA LEU A 107 -4.28 -18.29 9.99
C LEU A 107 -4.04 -19.77 10.29
N ALA A 108 -2.77 -20.19 10.39
CA ALA A 108 -2.40 -21.57 10.65
C ALA A 108 -2.60 -21.98 12.12
N GLU A 109 -2.32 -21.07 13.05
CA GLU A 109 -2.38 -21.27 14.50
C GLU A 109 -3.21 -20.17 15.17
N PRO A 110 -4.56 -20.22 15.04
CA PRO A 110 -5.42 -19.23 15.66
C PRO A 110 -5.26 -19.21 17.19
N SER A 111 -4.92 -18.05 17.73
CA SER A 111 -4.79 -17.79 19.16
C SER A 111 -5.37 -16.40 19.48
N GLU A 112 -5.71 -16.16 20.76
CA GLU A 112 -6.06 -14.82 21.26
C GLU A 112 -4.86 -13.86 21.29
#